data_AF-A0A965TEK5-F1
#
_entry.id   AF-A0A965TEK5-F1
#
_cell.length_a   1.000
_cell.length_b   1.000
_cell.length_c   1.000
_cell.angle_alpha   90.00
_cell.angle_beta   90.00
_cell.angle_gamma   90.00
#
_symmetry.space_group_name_H-M   'P 1'
#
loop_
_entity.id
_entity.type
_entity.pdbx_description
1 polymer ?
#
loop_
_entity_poly.entity_id
_entity_poly.type
_entity_poly.pdbx_seq_one_letter_code
_entity_poly.pdbx_strand_id
1 'polypeptide(L)'
;MINLGGYDFELGTLANNPKFGYIAEYREYKTVSGKLRRDVKGERFQGTFSYGYLTATEISNINSLLDTQKTAGYISAEIETADGTFTGNVFLTIDDTQVRFSAGKWVDWKIVITGIDLI
;
A
#
# COMPACT_ATOMS: atom_id res chain seq x y z
N MET A 1 1.22 12.47 8.16
CA MET A 1 2.09 12.76 6.99
C MET A 1 2.63 11.44 6.44
N ILE A 2 2.98 11.35 5.15
CA ILE A 2 3.55 10.12 4.56
C ILE A 2 4.79 10.48 3.75
N ASN A 3 5.93 9.93 4.16
CA ASN A 3 7.15 9.98 3.40
C ASN A 3 7.45 8.58 2.84
N LEU A 4 7.58 8.47 1.51
CA LEU A 4 7.95 7.23 0.82
C LEU A 4 9.26 7.45 0.07
N GLY A 5 10.32 6.77 0.47
CA GLY A 5 11.62 6.88 -0.18
C GLY A 5 12.15 8.33 -0.29
N GLY A 6 11.76 9.21 0.64
CA GLY A 6 12.12 10.63 0.62
C GLY A 6 11.11 11.56 -0.04
N TYR A 7 10.03 11.04 -0.64
CA TYR A 7 8.95 11.85 -1.22
C TYR A 7 7.81 12.04 -0.22
N ASP A 8 7.47 13.30 0.04
CA ASP A 8 6.30 13.65 0.85
C ASP A 8 5.03 13.56 0.00
N PHE A 9 4.11 12.69 0.42
CA PHE A 9 2.77 12.60 -0.13
C PHE A 9 1.81 13.34 0.80
N GLU A 10 1.32 14.50 0.36
CA GLU A 10 0.30 15.25 1.07
C GLU A 10 -1.08 14.60 0.87
N LEU A 11 -1.76 14.32 1.98
CA LEU A 11 -3.00 13.53 2.02
C LEU A 11 -4.27 14.34 1.66
N GLY A 12 -4.13 15.56 1.12
CA GLY A 12 -5.20 16.55 1.02
C GLY A 12 -6.41 16.17 0.14
N THR A 13 -6.27 15.18 -0.73
CA THR A 13 -7.30 14.69 -1.67
C THR A 13 -7.64 13.21 -1.51
N LEU A 14 -7.38 12.62 -0.34
CA LEU A 14 -7.79 11.23 -0.09
C LEU A 14 -9.32 11.09 -0.10
N ALA A 15 -9.82 10.13 -0.87
CA ALA A 15 -11.22 9.71 -0.79
C ALA A 15 -11.59 9.29 0.65
N ASN A 16 -12.87 9.38 1.03
CA ASN A 16 -13.40 9.29 2.41
C ASN A 16 -13.09 7.99 3.21
N ASN A 17 -12.34 7.02 2.69
CA ASN A 17 -12.07 5.74 3.38
C ASN A 17 -10.63 5.24 3.18
N PRO A 18 -9.59 6.04 3.50
CA PRO A 18 -8.26 5.46 3.51
C PRO A 18 -8.17 4.48 4.69
N LYS A 19 -7.65 3.28 4.45
CA LYS A 19 -7.42 2.29 5.51
C LYS A 19 -5.95 2.32 5.90
N PHE A 20 -5.69 2.55 7.17
CA PHE A 20 -4.34 2.57 7.75
C PHE A 20 -4.32 1.81 9.05
N GLY A 21 -3.19 1.15 9.30
CA GLY A 21 -2.91 0.49 10.55
C GLY A 21 -2.35 -0.90 10.33
N TYR A 22 -2.40 -1.70 11.38
CA TYR A 22 -1.96 -3.08 11.37
C TYR A 22 -3.13 -4.01 11.05
N ILE A 23 -2.89 -4.94 10.13
CA ILE A 23 -3.82 -6.03 9.79
C ILE A 23 -3.17 -7.36 10.14
N ALA A 24 -3.97 -8.33 10.58
CA ALA A 24 -3.46 -9.66 10.87
C ALA A 24 -2.90 -10.34 9.61
N GLU A 25 -1.66 -10.82 9.68
CA GLU A 25 -1.05 -11.71 8.69
C GLU A 25 -1.45 -13.15 9.01
N TYR A 26 -1.97 -13.86 8.02
CA TYR A 26 -2.39 -15.26 8.16
C TYR A 26 -1.48 -16.20 7.37
N ARG A 27 -1.18 -17.36 7.94
CA ARG A 27 -0.64 -18.50 7.21
C ARG A 27 -1.78 -19.38 6.75
N GLU A 28 -1.96 -19.50 5.43
CA GLU A 28 -2.95 -20.43 4.85
C GLU A 28 -2.32 -21.80 4.57
N TYR A 29 -3.04 -22.87 4.91
CA TYR A 29 -2.65 -24.23 4.52
C TYR A 29 -3.88 -25.12 4.29
N LYS A 30 -3.74 -26.04 3.33
CA LYS A 30 -4.74 -27.08 3.07
C LYS A 30 -4.60 -28.19 4.08
N THR A 31 -5.70 -28.51 4.76
CA THR A 31 -5.78 -29.69 5.63
C THR A 31 -5.95 -30.95 4.79
N VAL A 32 -5.70 -32.12 5.39
CA VAL A 32 -5.98 -33.44 4.78
C VAL A 32 -7.44 -33.58 4.32
N SER A 33 -8.36 -32.83 4.95
CA SER A 33 -9.78 -32.78 4.58
C SER A 33 -10.10 -31.87 3.38
N GLY A 34 -9.09 -31.24 2.75
CA GLY A 34 -9.26 -30.27 1.67
C GLY A 34 -9.71 -28.88 2.10
N LYS A 35 -10.15 -28.71 3.35
CA LYS A 35 -10.50 -27.40 3.93
C LYS A 35 -9.24 -26.54 4.10
N LEU A 36 -9.35 -25.27 3.72
CA LEU A 36 -8.35 -24.25 4.01
C LEU A 36 -8.46 -23.83 5.49
N ARG A 37 -7.34 -23.85 6.20
CA ARG A 37 -7.21 -23.25 7.54
C ARG A 37 -6.28 -22.05 7.49
N ARG A 38 -6.51 -21.13 8.42
CA ARG A 38 -5.75 -19.88 8.60
C ARG A 38 -5.35 -19.77 10.05
N ASP A 39 -4.05 -19.69 10.30
CA ASP A 39 -3.51 -19.35 11.62
C ASP A 39 -2.93 -17.94 11.56
N VAL A 40 -3.17 -17.12 12.60
CA VAL A 40 -2.55 -15.79 12.72
C VAL A 40 -1.05 -15.99 12.93
N LYS A 41 -0.25 -15.40 12.06
CA LYS A 41 1.21 -15.46 12.07
C LYS A 41 1.83 -14.19 12.66
N GLY A 42 1.12 -13.08 12.61
CA GLY A 42 1.59 -11.78 13.08
C GLY A 42 0.65 -10.67 12.64
N GLU A 43 1.15 -9.45 12.68
CA GLU A 43 0.49 -8.28 12.13
C GLU A 43 1.37 -7.69 11.02
N ARG A 44 0.76 -6.92 10.12
CA ARG A 44 1.47 -6.19 9.07
C ARG A 44 0.85 -4.82 8.92
N PHE A 45 1.69 -3.82 8.76
CA PHE A 45 1.22 -2.51 8.37
C PHE A 45 0.58 -2.57 6.97
N GLN A 46 -0.59 -1.98 6.81
CA GLN A 46 -1.23 -1.77 5.51
C GLN A 46 -1.82 -0.37 5.41
N GLY A 47 -1.43 0.34 4.36
CA GLY A 47 -2.02 1.61 3.93
C GLY A 47 -2.70 1.45 2.57
N THR A 48 -3.96 1.84 2.45
CA THR A 48 -4.65 1.92 1.16
C THR A 48 -5.10 3.36 0.90
N PHE A 49 -4.66 3.88 -0.24
CA PHE A 49 -4.90 5.25 -0.67
C PHE A 49 -5.68 5.24 -1.96
N SER A 50 -6.75 6.03 -2.03
CA SER A 50 -7.56 6.16 -3.24
C SER A 50 -7.54 7.63 -3.70
N TYR A 51 -7.10 7.85 -4.93
CA TYR A 51 -6.95 9.17 -5.54
C TYR A 51 -7.75 9.25 -6.84
N GLY A 52 -8.74 10.14 -6.91
CA GLY A 52 -9.52 10.32 -8.15
C GLY A 52 -8.72 10.93 -9.29
N TYR A 53 -7.65 11.65 -8.98
CA TYR A 53 -6.72 12.24 -9.95
C TYR A 53 -5.34 12.37 -9.31
N LEU A 54 -4.31 12.01 -10.07
CA LEU A 54 -2.90 12.27 -9.74
C LEU A 54 -2.32 13.23 -10.77
N THR A 55 -1.54 14.19 -10.31
CA THR A 55 -0.75 15.08 -11.15
C THR A 55 0.37 14.33 -11.87
N ALA A 56 0.88 14.89 -12.96
CA ALA A 56 2.01 14.30 -13.68
C ALA A 56 3.24 14.08 -12.78
N THR A 57 3.48 14.99 -11.83
CA THR A 57 4.56 14.89 -10.85
C THR A 57 4.35 13.70 -9.90
N GLU A 58 3.14 13.53 -9.35
CA GLU A 58 2.83 12.41 -8.46
C GLU A 58 2.96 11.06 -9.19
N ILE A 59 2.48 10.99 -10.44
CA ILE A 59 2.64 9.80 -11.29
C ILE A 59 4.13 9.49 -11.51
N SER A 60 4.95 10.52 -11.80
CA SER A 60 6.40 10.34 -11.95
C SER A 60 7.04 9.80 -10.67
N ASN A 61 6.71 10.37 -9.51
CA ASN A 61 7.25 9.94 -8.22
C ASN A 61 6.88 8.48 -7.91
N ILE A 62 5.63 8.10 -8.15
CA ILE A 62 5.15 6.71 -7.96
C ILE A 62 5.94 5.73 -8.84
N ASN A 63 6.15 6.07 -10.11
CA ASN A 63 6.93 5.23 -11.02
C ASN A 63 8.39 5.11 -10.56
N SER A 64 9.01 6.22 -10.13
CA SER A 64 10.36 6.18 -9.56
C SER A 64 10.43 5.27 -8.33
N LEU A 65 9.44 5.32 -7.44
CA LEU A 65 9.38 4.43 -6.27
C LEU A 65 9.23 2.95 -6.66
N LEU A 66 8.39 2.65 -7.66
CA LEU A 66 8.26 1.30 -8.19
C LEU A 66 9.59 0.79 -8.78
N ASP A 67 10.35 1.63 -9.46
CA ASP A 67 11.65 1.25 -10.02
C ASP A 67 12.73 1.09 -8.93
N THR A 68 12.73 1.96 -7.92
CA THR A 68 13.55 1.77 -6.70
C THR A 68 13.23 0.44 -6.03
N GLN A 69 11.94 0.12 -5.87
CA GLN A 69 11.52 -1.15 -5.29
C GLN A 69 11.98 -2.36 -6.11
N LYS A 70 11.89 -2.31 -7.45
CA LYS A 70 12.40 -3.41 -8.30
C LYS A 70 13.89 -3.65 -8.10
N THR A 71 14.64 -2.58 -7.80
CA THR A 71 16.09 -2.64 -7.62
C THR A 71 16.49 -3.07 -6.20
N ALA A 72 15.88 -2.47 -5.17
CA ALA A 72 16.22 -2.70 -3.77
C ALA A 72 15.41 -3.83 -3.10
N GLY A 73 14.31 -4.25 -3.72
CA GLY A 73 13.33 -5.20 -3.19
C GLY A 73 12.25 -4.56 -2.31
N TYR A 74 12.43 -3.33 -1.83
CA TYR A 74 11.49 -2.60 -0.97
C TYR A 74 11.70 -1.08 -1.10
N ILE A 75 10.81 -0.29 -0.49
CA ILE A 75 11.03 1.15 -0.26
C ILE A 75 10.96 1.44 1.25
N SER A 76 11.65 2.47 1.72
CA SER A 76 11.50 2.97 3.09
C SER A 76 10.24 3.84 3.20
N ALA A 77 9.55 3.76 4.32
CA ALA A 77 8.42 4.61 4.62
C ALA A 77 8.48 5.15 6.06
N GLU A 78 8.07 6.39 6.22
CA GLU A 78 7.72 7.00 7.49
C GLU A 78 6.27 7.50 7.40
N ILE A 79 5.40 6.96 8.24
CA ILE A 79 3.95 7.19 8.17
C ILE A 79 3.45 7.55 9.56
N GLU A 80 2.99 8.79 9.70
CA GLU A 80 2.39 9.28 10.93
C GLU A 80 0.88 9.09 10.89
N THR A 81 0.36 8.38 11.89
CA THR A 81 -1.07 8.10 12.10
C THR A 81 -1.51 8.56 13.49
N ALA A 82 -2.83 8.57 13.75
CA ALA A 82 -3.36 8.88 15.09
C ALA A 82 -2.88 7.90 16.18
N ASP A 83 -2.54 6.66 15.79
CA ASP A 83 -2.09 5.60 16.70
C ASP A 83 -0.57 5.56 16.87
N GLY A 84 0.17 6.44 16.17
CA GLY A 84 1.62 6.55 16.23
C GLY A 84 2.29 6.62 14.86
N THR A 85 3.62 6.65 14.88
CA THR A 85 4.46 6.70 13.68
C THR A 85 5.01 5.32 13.34
N PHE A 86 4.74 4.86 12.12
CA PHE A 86 5.39 3.70 11.53
C PHE A 86 6.63 4.13 10.76
N THR A 87 7.76 3.49 11.03
CA THR A 87 8.99 3.65 10.25
C THR A 87 9.53 2.28 9.87
N GLY A 88 9.66 2.00 8.57
CA GLY A 88 10.14 0.69 8.13
C GLY A 88 10.11 0.45 6.63
N ASN A 89 10.43 -0.78 6.25
CA ASN A 89 10.42 -1.21 4.86
C ASN A 89 9.00 -1.60 4.44
N VAL A 90 8.58 -1.12 3.28
CA VAL A 90 7.26 -1.38 2.70
C VAL A 90 7.36 -1.79 1.23
N PHE A 91 6.29 -2.44 0.78
CA PHE A 91 6.05 -2.71 -0.63
C PHE A 91 4.93 -1.80 -1.14
N LEU A 92 5.22 -1.09 -2.22
CA LEU A 92 4.28 -0.32 -3.02
C LEU A 92 3.70 -1.19 -4.13
N THR A 93 2.38 -1.18 -4.24
CA THR A 93 1.63 -1.80 -5.33
C THR A 93 0.56 -0.85 -5.84
N ILE A 94 0.29 -0.91 -7.13
CA ILE A 94 -0.80 -0.18 -7.79
C ILE A 94 -1.76 -1.23 -8.33
N ASP A 95 -3.06 -0.97 -8.22
CA ASP A 95 -4.07 -1.84 -8.79
C ASP A 95 -4.10 -1.68 -10.33
N ASP A 96 -3.60 -2.68 -11.06
CA ASP A 96 -3.52 -2.69 -12.52
C ASP A 96 -4.88 -2.59 -13.22
N THR A 97 -6.00 -2.77 -12.51
CA THR A 97 -7.34 -2.56 -13.08
C THR A 97 -7.61 -1.09 -13.46
N GLN A 98 -6.75 -0.17 -13.02
CA GLN A 98 -6.85 1.29 -13.20
C GLN A 98 -6.34 1.80 -14.55
N VAL A 99 -5.61 0.97 -15.30
CA VAL A 99 -5.19 1.30 -16.68
C VAL A 99 -6.39 1.32 -17.65
N ARG A 100 -7.55 0.82 -17.20
CA ARG A 100 -8.76 0.72 -18.03
C ARG A 100 -9.70 1.88 -17.75
N PHE A 101 -9.76 2.81 -18.69
CA PHE A 101 -10.91 3.68 -18.90
C PHE A 101 -12.16 2.79 -19.04
N SER A 102 -12.94 2.66 -17.98
CA SER A 102 -14.16 1.84 -17.97
C SER A 102 -15.37 2.75 -17.92
N ALA A 103 -16.24 2.64 -18.92
CA ALA A 103 -17.54 3.33 -18.96
C ALA A 103 -17.52 4.87 -18.83
N GLY A 104 -16.49 5.55 -19.35
CA GLY A 104 -16.46 7.02 -19.39
C GLY A 104 -16.14 7.69 -18.06
N LYS A 105 -15.73 6.93 -17.04
CA LYS A 105 -15.37 7.43 -15.72
C LYS A 105 -13.92 7.06 -15.40
N TRP A 106 -13.20 8.00 -14.80
CA TRP A 106 -11.90 7.71 -14.19
C TRP A 106 -12.13 6.73 -13.03
N VAL A 107 -11.37 5.65 -13.02
CA VAL A 107 -11.30 4.77 -11.84
C VAL A 107 -10.22 5.38 -10.94
N ASP A 108 -10.54 5.60 -9.66
CA ASP A 108 -9.60 6.17 -8.70
C ASP A 108 -8.33 5.32 -8.65
N TRP A 109 -7.16 5.97 -8.65
CA TRP A 109 -5.87 5.34 -8.39
C TRP A 109 -5.85 4.76 -7.00
N LYS A 110 -5.43 3.51 -6.86
CA LYS A 110 -5.44 2.76 -5.60
C LYS A 110 -4.03 2.31 -5.35
N ILE A 111 -3.37 3.06 -4.49
CA ILE A 111 -2.02 2.79 -4.06
C ILE A 111 -2.14 1.98 -2.78
N VAL A 112 -1.49 0.82 -2.74
CA VAL A 112 -1.47 -0.04 -1.57
C VAL A 112 -0.03 -0.19 -1.11
N ILE A 113 0.18 0.13 0.16
CA ILE A 113 1.46 0.05 0.84
C ILE A 113 1.35 -1.05 1.89
N THR A 114 2.27 -2.02 1.86
CA THR A 114 2.29 -3.12 2.83
C THR A 114 3.65 -3.18 3.50
N GLY A 115 3.70 -3.00 4.81
CA GLY A 115 4.92 -3.14 5.60
C GLY A 115 5.29 -4.59 5.84
N ILE A 116 6.59 -4.85 5.93
CA ILE A 116 7.10 -6.07 6.55
C ILE A 116 7.22 -5.77 8.04
N ASP A 117 6.38 -6.41 8.85
CA ASP A 117 6.66 -6.46 10.28
C ASP A 117 7.79 -7.48 10.49
N LEU A 118 8.96 -6.98 10.92
CA LEU A 118 10.08 -7.82 11.33
C LEU A 118 9.78 -8.32 12.74
N ILE A 119 9.01 -9.41 12.84
CA ILE A 119 9.00 -10.23 14.06
C ILE A 119 10.36 -10.94 14.18
#